data_AF-A0A2Z6M7Q5-F1
#
_entry.id   AF-A0A2Z6M7Q5-F1
#
_cell.length_a   1.000
_cell.length_b   1.000
_cell.length_c   1.000
_cell.angle_alpha   90.00
_cell.angle_beta   90.00
_cell.angle_gamma   90.00
#
_symmetry.space_group_name_H-M   'P 1'
#
loop_
_entity.id
_entity.type
_entity.pdbx_description
1 polymer ?
#
loop_
_entity_poly.entity_id
_entity_poly.type
_entity_poly.pdbx_seq_one_letter_code
_entity_poly.pdbx_strand_id
1 'polypeptide(L)'
;MTEIIPGLQGDLPANSSKGVPFVAGNKKVAACAKHFVGDGGTTKGINENNTIVTRHELLSIHMPAYYNSIIQGVSTIMVSYSSWNGEKMHANRDLVTGFLKNTLRFRGFVISDWEGIDRITSPPHANYTYSIETAVNAGLDMIMIPYNYTEFIDGLTLLVKNNVVPISRIDDAVKRILRVKFVMGLFENPLADYSLADQLGSQEHREIAREAVRKSLVLLKNGENADKPILPLPKKASKVLVAGSHADNLGYQCGGWTIEWQGLSGNNITSGIH
;
A
#
# COMPACT_ATOMS: atom_id res chain seq x y z
N MET A 1 -16.38 0.59 -3.02
CA MET A 1 -16.22 0.30 -1.58
C MET A 1 -14.96 -0.55 -1.41
N THR A 2 -14.06 -0.17 -0.52
CA THR A 2 -12.78 -0.86 -0.27
C THR A 2 -12.98 -2.03 0.69
N GLU A 3 -13.49 -3.16 0.21
CA GLU A 3 -13.74 -4.35 1.05
C GLU A 3 -12.44 -5.07 1.47
N ILE A 4 -11.30 -4.72 0.87
CA ILE A 4 -10.01 -5.36 1.20
C ILE A 4 -9.52 -5.03 2.61
N ILE A 5 -9.81 -3.83 3.12
CA ILE A 5 -9.39 -3.40 4.45
C ILE A 5 -10.05 -4.25 5.55
N PRO A 6 -11.39 -4.37 5.62
CA PRO A 6 -12.03 -5.27 6.58
C PRO A 6 -11.69 -6.76 6.30
N GLY A 7 -11.43 -7.16 5.05
CA GLY A 7 -10.90 -8.49 4.76
C GLY A 7 -9.58 -8.78 5.50
N LEU A 8 -8.61 -7.86 5.39
CA LEU A 8 -7.29 -7.95 6.01
C LEU A 8 -7.30 -7.75 7.52
N GLN A 9 -8.07 -6.77 8.01
CA GLN A 9 -8.05 -6.35 9.41
C GLN A 9 -9.16 -6.97 10.27
N GLY A 10 -10.22 -7.48 9.64
CA GLY A 10 -11.49 -7.81 10.30
C GLY A 10 -12.47 -6.64 10.29
N ASP A 11 -13.75 -6.96 10.46
CA ASP A 11 -14.84 -5.97 10.48
C ASP A 11 -14.81 -5.11 11.74
N LEU A 12 -15.04 -3.82 11.57
CA LEU A 12 -15.17 -2.90 12.68
C LEU A 12 -16.40 -3.25 13.54
N PRO A 13 -16.26 -3.26 14.89
CA PRO A 13 -17.41 -3.36 15.78
C PRO A 13 -18.44 -2.26 15.53
N ALA A 14 -19.73 -2.58 15.66
CA ALA A 14 -20.80 -1.60 15.65
C ALA A 14 -20.52 -0.50 16.68
N ASN A 15 -20.52 0.77 16.25
CA ASN A 15 -20.20 1.99 17.02
C ASN A 15 -18.70 2.32 17.19
N SER A 16 -17.83 1.73 16.39
CA SER A 16 -16.42 2.13 16.34
C SER A 16 -16.26 3.60 15.90
N SER A 17 -15.34 4.32 16.55
CA SER A 17 -15.02 5.71 16.18
C SER A 17 -14.32 5.75 14.82
N LYS A 18 -14.85 6.55 13.89
CA LYS A 18 -14.25 6.70 12.56
C LYS A 18 -12.82 7.22 12.64
N GLY A 19 -11.93 6.66 11.81
CA GLY A 19 -10.52 7.04 11.75
C GLY A 19 -9.63 6.46 12.84
N VAL A 20 -10.16 5.66 13.76
CA VAL A 20 -9.38 4.86 14.70
C VAL A 20 -8.88 3.60 13.99
N PRO A 21 -7.59 3.23 14.09
CA PRO A 21 -7.07 2.00 13.49
C PRO A 21 -7.73 0.77 14.13
N PHE A 22 -7.84 -0.33 13.39
CA PHE A 22 -8.42 -1.56 13.89
C PHE A 22 -7.77 -2.80 13.29
N VAL A 23 -7.60 -3.84 14.11
CA VAL A 23 -7.26 -5.21 13.69
C VAL A 23 -7.93 -6.16 14.69
N ALA A 24 -8.70 -7.13 14.23
CA ALA A 24 -9.56 -7.96 15.07
C ALA A 24 -8.82 -9.06 15.87
N GLY A 25 -7.52 -9.26 15.66
CA GLY A 25 -6.71 -10.21 16.42
C GLY A 25 -5.60 -10.87 15.60
N ASN A 26 -5.05 -11.97 16.14
CA ASN A 26 -3.84 -12.65 15.67
C ASN A 26 -3.97 -13.38 14.31
N LYS A 27 -5.19 -13.53 13.77
CA LYS A 27 -5.44 -14.06 12.41
C LYS A 27 -5.68 -12.95 11.37
N LYS A 28 -5.47 -11.70 11.76
CA LYS A 28 -5.65 -10.50 10.92
C LYS A 28 -4.36 -9.70 10.92
N VAL A 29 -4.24 -8.81 9.94
CA VAL A 29 -3.02 -8.01 9.73
C VAL A 29 -3.37 -6.53 9.66
N ALA A 30 -2.47 -5.67 10.14
CA ALA A 30 -2.60 -4.22 9.94
C ALA A 30 -2.49 -3.89 8.45
N ALA A 31 -3.53 -3.28 7.89
CA ALA A 31 -3.54 -2.86 6.49
C ALA A 31 -2.92 -1.46 6.31
N CYS A 32 -2.42 -1.21 5.10
CA CYS A 32 -1.83 0.06 4.68
C CYS A 32 -2.54 0.59 3.43
N ALA A 33 -3.14 1.76 3.51
CA ALA A 33 -3.62 2.47 2.31
C ALA A 33 -2.46 3.28 1.71
N LYS A 34 -2.18 3.07 0.42
CA LYS A 34 -1.03 3.66 -0.25
C LYS A 34 -1.27 3.95 -1.75
N HIS A 35 -0.57 4.92 -2.36
CA HIS A 35 0.40 5.84 -1.74
C HIS A 35 -0.17 7.27 -1.66
N PHE A 36 -0.23 7.83 -0.45
CA PHE A 36 -0.90 9.10 -0.17
C PHE A 36 -0.08 10.29 -0.70
N VAL A 37 -0.58 11.11 -1.63
CA VAL A 37 -1.81 10.96 -2.43
C VAL A 37 -1.55 11.48 -3.83
N GLY A 38 -2.28 10.99 -4.83
CA GLY A 38 -2.13 11.42 -6.21
C GLY A 38 -1.04 10.67 -6.98
N ASP A 39 -0.58 9.54 -6.45
CA ASP A 39 0.40 8.64 -7.08
C ASP A 39 -0.01 8.19 -8.49
N GLY A 40 -1.31 7.89 -8.70
CA GLY A 40 -1.84 7.55 -10.02
C GLY A 40 -2.01 8.72 -10.99
N GLY A 41 -1.75 9.97 -10.58
CA GLY A 41 -1.98 11.19 -11.37
C GLY A 41 -0.72 11.81 -11.97
N THR A 42 0.42 11.12 -11.92
CA THR A 42 1.70 11.72 -12.32
C THR A 42 1.76 12.06 -13.81
N THR A 43 2.43 13.16 -14.12
CA THR A 43 2.55 13.66 -15.48
C THR A 43 3.14 12.59 -16.41
N LYS A 44 2.41 12.26 -17.48
CA LYS A 44 2.75 11.23 -18.49
C LYS A 44 2.87 9.80 -17.93
N GLY A 45 2.33 9.52 -16.74
CA GLY A 45 2.43 8.21 -16.10
C GLY A 45 3.86 7.84 -15.67
N ILE A 46 4.74 8.84 -15.51
CA ILE A 46 6.10 8.61 -15.03
C ILE A 46 6.04 8.40 -13.52
N ASN A 47 6.54 7.26 -13.04
CA ASN A 47 6.53 6.95 -11.61
C ASN A 47 7.26 8.03 -10.80
N GLU A 48 6.79 8.29 -9.57
CA GLU A 48 7.39 9.23 -8.60
C GLU A 48 7.44 10.71 -9.01
N ASN A 49 6.89 11.03 -10.19
CA ASN A 49 6.97 12.37 -10.76
C ASN A 49 5.91 13.32 -10.15
N ASN A 50 5.77 14.50 -10.75
CA ASN A 50 4.81 15.51 -10.33
C ASN A 50 3.39 15.23 -10.86
N THR A 51 2.42 15.22 -9.95
CA THR A 51 0.97 15.23 -10.22
C THR A 51 0.49 16.68 -10.26
N ILE A 52 0.11 17.15 -11.44
CA ILE A 52 -0.26 18.54 -11.70
C ILE A 52 -1.78 18.63 -11.88
N VAL A 53 -2.48 18.91 -10.78
CA VAL A 53 -3.94 18.99 -10.74
C VAL A 53 -4.39 20.05 -9.75
N THR A 54 -5.57 20.60 -9.97
CA THR A 54 -6.20 21.52 -9.01
C THR A 54 -6.53 20.78 -7.70
N ARG A 55 -6.72 21.54 -6.62
CA ARG A 55 -7.17 20.95 -5.34
C ARG A 55 -8.52 20.24 -5.49
N HIS A 56 -9.41 20.75 -6.34
CA HIS A 56 -10.70 20.11 -6.61
C HIS A 56 -10.51 18.71 -7.21
N GLU A 57 -9.70 18.59 -8.26
CA GLU A 57 -9.37 17.30 -8.89
C GLU A 57 -8.66 16.35 -7.93
N LEU A 58 -7.70 16.84 -7.13
CA LEU A 58 -7.05 16.03 -6.11
C LEU A 58 -8.08 15.42 -5.14
N LEU A 59 -9.03 16.23 -4.68
CA LEU A 59 -10.04 15.81 -3.71
C LEU A 59 -11.16 14.96 -4.33
N SER A 60 -11.48 15.14 -5.61
CA SER A 60 -12.55 14.41 -6.28
C SER A 60 -12.10 13.08 -6.90
N ILE A 61 -10.83 12.97 -7.30
CA ILE A 61 -10.28 11.77 -7.97
C ILE A 61 -9.40 10.96 -7.04
N HIS A 62 -8.40 11.60 -6.41
CA HIS A 62 -7.31 10.88 -5.75
C HIS A 62 -7.53 10.67 -4.23
N MET A 63 -8.34 11.52 -3.60
CA MET A 63 -8.61 11.46 -2.17
C MET A 63 -9.76 10.53 -1.71
N PRO A 64 -10.85 10.27 -2.47
CA PRO A 64 -12.04 9.61 -1.92
C PRO A 64 -11.77 8.23 -1.31
N ALA A 65 -10.87 7.45 -1.89
CA ALA A 65 -10.51 6.12 -1.38
C ALA A 65 -9.79 6.18 -0.02
N TYR A 66 -9.08 7.27 0.31
CA TYR A 66 -8.48 7.45 1.62
C TYR A 66 -9.53 7.70 2.69
N TYR A 67 -10.56 8.50 2.41
CA TYR A 67 -11.68 8.66 3.33
C TYR A 67 -12.35 7.32 3.63
N ASN A 68 -12.65 6.53 2.59
CA ASN A 68 -13.26 5.20 2.75
C ASN A 68 -12.36 4.27 3.59
N SER A 69 -11.06 4.25 3.31
CA SER A 69 -10.09 3.47 4.07
C SER A 69 -10.07 3.85 5.56
N ILE A 70 -10.11 5.16 5.85
CA ILE A 70 -10.06 5.70 7.21
C ILE A 70 -11.33 5.36 8.00
N ILE A 71 -12.51 5.48 7.39
CA ILE A 71 -13.76 5.12 8.09
C ILE A 71 -13.92 3.61 8.29
N GLN A 72 -13.21 2.80 7.49
CA GLN A 72 -13.07 1.34 7.67
C GLN A 72 -11.94 0.96 8.64
N GLY A 73 -11.28 1.95 9.27
CA GLY A 73 -10.32 1.71 10.34
C GLY A 73 -8.94 1.24 9.85
N VAL A 74 -8.52 1.62 8.64
CA VAL A 74 -7.17 1.30 8.13
C VAL A 74 -6.11 1.69 9.17
N SER A 75 -5.16 0.78 9.41
CA SER A 75 -4.19 0.95 10.49
C SER A 75 -3.07 1.92 10.14
N THR A 76 -2.63 1.92 8.89
CA THR A 76 -1.49 2.72 8.43
C THR A 76 -1.77 3.36 7.07
N ILE A 77 -1.07 4.46 6.79
CA ILE A 77 -1.09 5.12 5.48
C ILE A 77 0.36 5.39 5.06
N MET A 78 0.73 4.95 3.86
CA MET A 78 2.06 5.19 3.30
C MET A 78 2.05 6.39 2.37
N VAL A 79 3.01 7.29 2.51
CA VAL A 79 3.14 8.52 1.71
C VAL A 79 3.83 8.22 0.38
N SER A 80 3.31 8.79 -0.71
CA SER A 80 3.84 8.62 -2.08
C SER A 80 5.17 9.34 -2.30
N TYR A 81 6.04 8.80 -3.16
CA TYR A 81 7.23 9.52 -3.67
C TYR A 81 6.89 10.78 -4.48
N SER A 82 5.70 10.79 -5.06
CA SER A 82 5.26 11.83 -5.99
C SER A 82 5.24 13.21 -5.35
N SER A 83 5.15 14.22 -6.20
CA SER A 83 4.87 15.59 -5.78
C SER A 83 3.45 15.97 -6.21
N TRP A 84 2.81 16.87 -5.47
CA TRP A 84 1.59 17.53 -5.92
C TRP A 84 1.91 18.99 -6.20
N ASN A 85 1.70 19.43 -7.45
CA ASN A 85 2.03 20.79 -7.89
C ASN A 85 3.44 21.27 -7.49
N GLY A 86 4.42 20.36 -7.54
CA GLY A 86 5.83 20.63 -7.24
C GLY A 86 6.24 20.39 -5.78
N GLU A 87 5.29 20.19 -4.85
CA GLU A 87 5.60 19.90 -3.45
C GLU A 87 5.67 18.40 -3.19
N LYS A 88 6.80 17.93 -2.67
CA LYS A 88 7.02 16.51 -2.32
C LYS A 88 6.02 16.04 -1.27
N MET A 89 5.36 14.91 -1.50
CA MET A 89 4.37 14.39 -0.55
C MET A 89 4.98 14.04 0.82
N HIS A 90 6.22 13.55 0.85
CA HIS A 90 6.97 13.32 2.11
C HIS A 90 7.28 14.61 2.88
N ALA A 91 7.20 15.78 2.24
CA ALA A 91 7.39 17.09 2.85
C ALA A 91 6.08 17.87 3.08
N ASN A 92 4.96 17.38 2.54
CA ASN A 92 3.72 18.14 2.47
C ASN A 92 2.94 18.11 3.79
N ARG A 93 3.26 19.07 4.68
CA ARG A 93 2.60 19.19 5.98
C ARG A 93 1.11 19.47 5.87
N ASP A 94 0.69 20.24 4.86
CA ASP A 94 -0.69 20.64 4.68
C ASP A 94 -1.59 19.46 4.35
N LEU A 95 -1.10 18.51 3.54
CA LEU A 95 -1.84 17.28 3.24
C LEU A 95 -1.67 16.23 4.33
N VAL A 96 -0.46 15.98 4.82
CA VAL A 96 -0.22 14.91 5.82
C VAL A 96 -0.80 15.28 7.20
N THR A 97 -0.46 16.45 7.72
CA THR A 97 -0.98 16.89 9.01
C THR A 97 -2.31 17.60 8.86
N GLY A 98 -2.39 18.63 8.00
CA GLY A 98 -3.58 19.48 7.87
C GLY A 98 -4.82 18.74 7.36
N PHE A 99 -4.65 17.90 6.34
CA PHE A 99 -5.77 17.17 5.75
C PHE A 99 -5.94 15.79 6.38
N LEU A 100 -4.96 14.89 6.26
CA LEU A 100 -5.09 13.50 6.68
C LEU A 100 -5.31 13.35 8.20
N LYS A 101 -4.42 13.91 9.02
CA LYS A 101 -4.53 13.78 10.49
C LYS A 101 -5.62 14.67 11.08
N ASN A 102 -5.74 15.92 10.60
CA ASN A 102 -6.61 16.91 11.21
C ASN A 102 -8.01 16.95 10.59
N THR A 103 -8.14 16.93 9.26
CA THR A 103 -9.45 16.99 8.58
C THR A 103 -10.11 15.61 8.53
N LEU A 104 -9.42 14.58 8.03
CA LEU A 104 -9.95 13.21 7.96
C LEU A 104 -9.89 12.47 9.30
N ARG A 105 -9.30 13.09 10.32
CA ARG A 105 -9.20 12.55 11.70
C ARG A 105 -8.50 11.19 11.77
N PHE A 106 -7.56 10.91 10.86
CA PHE A 106 -6.79 9.67 10.90
C PHE A 106 -6.00 9.54 12.22
N ARG A 107 -6.19 8.42 12.93
CA ARG A 107 -5.55 8.10 14.23
C ARG A 107 -4.60 6.91 14.17
N GLY A 108 -4.45 6.26 13.02
CA GLY A 108 -3.33 5.34 12.77
C GLY A 108 -2.01 6.11 12.63
N PHE A 109 -0.97 5.43 12.15
CA PHE A 109 0.33 6.05 11.89
C PHE A 109 0.62 6.17 10.39
N VAL A 110 1.33 7.24 10.03
CA VAL A 110 1.76 7.55 8.67
C VAL A 110 3.20 7.06 8.47
N ILE A 111 3.42 6.23 7.47
CA ILE A 111 4.75 5.67 7.15
C ILE A 111 5.31 6.29 5.86
N SER A 112 6.62 6.49 5.77
CA SER A 112 7.24 6.82 4.48
C SER A 112 7.19 5.63 3.52
N ASP A 113 7.43 5.89 2.24
CA ASP A 113 7.84 4.86 1.30
C ASP A 113 9.34 4.58 1.50
N TRP A 114 9.86 3.55 0.83
CA TRP A 114 11.26 3.13 0.89
C TRP A 114 12.21 4.26 0.48
N GLU A 115 13.04 4.77 1.40
CA GLU A 115 13.91 5.94 1.14
C GLU A 115 13.11 7.16 0.64
N GLY A 116 11.82 7.25 1.00
CA GLY A 116 10.95 8.33 0.52
C GLY A 116 11.42 9.71 0.97
N ILE A 117 11.98 9.79 2.18
CA ILE A 117 12.49 11.06 2.71
C ILE A 117 13.81 11.48 2.02
N ASP A 118 14.63 10.52 1.59
CA ASP A 118 15.86 10.75 0.85
C ASP A 118 15.56 11.49 -0.46
N ARG A 119 14.46 11.07 -1.11
CA ARG A 119 13.97 11.60 -2.39
C ARG A 119 13.19 12.91 -2.28
N ILE A 120 13.16 13.53 -1.09
CA ILE A 120 12.76 14.95 -0.94
C ILE A 120 13.77 15.85 -1.65
N THR A 121 15.06 15.50 -1.59
CA THR A 121 16.14 16.28 -2.20
C THR A 121 16.49 15.79 -3.60
N SER A 122 17.14 16.66 -4.38
CA SER A 122 17.67 16.33 -5.70
C SER A 122 19.15 16.75 -5.77
N PRO A 123 20.09 15.81 -5.97
CA PRO A 123 19.89 14.35 -6.01
C PRO A 123 19.34 13.80 -4.68
N PRO A 124 18.75 12.59 -4.65
CA PRO A 124 18.31 11.97 -3.41
C PRO A 124 19.44 11.91 -2.38
N HIS A 125 19.08 12.11 -1.11
CA HIS A 125 20.01 12.10 0.03
C HIS A 125 21.05 13.24 0.05
N ALA A 126 20.94 14.26 -0.81
CA ALA A 126 21.90 15.37 -0.86
C ALA A 126 21.96 16.22 0.43
N ASN A 127 20.85 16.28 1.18
CA ASN A 127 20.79 16.93 2.48
C ASN A 127 19.85 16.13 3.40
N TYR A 128 20.37 15.07 4.00
CA TYR A 128 19.56 14.14 4.77
C TYR A 128 19.03 14.75 6.08
N THR A 129 19.77 15.65 6.73
CA THR A 129 19.26 16.39 7.90
C THR A 129 17.99 17.17 7.56
N TYR A 130 17.97 17.87 6.41
CA TYR A 130 16.77 18.55 5.91
C TYR A 130 15.63 17.56 5.61
N SER A 131 15.94 16.40 5.01
CA SER A 131 14.95 15.34 4.77
C SER A 131 14.29 14.84 6.07
N ILE A 132 15.09 14.59 7.12
CA ILE A 132 14.59 14.16 8.43
C ILE A 132 13.69 15.23 9.04
N GLU A 133 14.20 16.47 9.12
CA GLU A 133 13.45 17.60 9.69
C GLU A 133 12.11 17.78 8.99
N THR A 134 12.14 17.90 7.67
CA THR A 134 10.97 18.22 6.86
C THR A 134 9.94 17.11 6.93
N ALA A 135 10.35 15.84 6.81
CA ALA A 135 9.42 14.72 6.84
C ALA A 135 8.75 14.53 8.21
N VAL A 136 9.53 14.62 9.29
CA VAL A 136 9.01 14.45 10.66
C VAL A 136 8.08 15.61 11.01
N ASN A 137 8.45 16.86 10.66
CA ASN A 137 7.60 18.03 10.90
C ASN A 137 6.38 18.10 9.96
N ALA A 138 6.43 17.50 8.77
CA ALA A 138 5.26 17.32 7.90
C ALA A 138 4.22 16.39 8.53
N GLY A 139 4.67 15.48 9.39
CA GLY A 139 3.84 14.64 10.25
C GLY A 139 3.94 13.16 9.94
N LEU A 140 5.00 12.69 9.30
CA LEU A 140 5.28 11.27 9.23
C LEU A 140 5.58 10.72 10.62
N ASP A 141 5.14 9.49 10.88
CA ASP A 141 5.23 8.84 12.19
C ASP A 141 6.30 7.75 12.20
N MET A 142 6.45 7.01 11.11
CA MET A 142 7.44 5.95 10.93
C MET A 142 8.19 6.14 9.61
N ILE A 143 9.51 6.01 9.62
CA ILE A 143 10.35 6.17 8.43
C ILE A 143 10.88 4.80 8.01
N MET A 144 10.62 4.43 6.76
CA MET A 144 11.10 3.21 6.13
C MET A 144 12.51 3.42 5.61
N ILE A 145 13.48 3.01 6.42
CA ILE A 145 14.91 3.12 6.15
C ILE A 145 15.46 1.73 5.90
N PRO A 146 16.02 1.46 4.71
CA PRO A 146 16.42 0.11 4.37
C PRO A 146 17.77 -0.32 4.93
N TYR A 147 18.70 0.62 5.11
CA TYR A 147 20.10 0.30 5.41
C TYR A 147 20.67 1.12 6.58
N ASN A 148 20.77 2.45 6.45
CA ASN A 148 21.50 3.29 7.40
C ASN A 148 20.61 3.87 8.52
N TYR A 149 20.05 3.01 9.37
CA TYR A 149 19.18 3.46 10.46
C TYR A 149 19.91 4.33 11.51
N THR A 150 21.21 4.14 11.71
CA THR A 150 22.01 4.90 12.68
C THR A 150 22.07 6.38 12.32
N GLU A 151 22.29 6.71 11.05
CA GLU A 151 22.32 8.10 10.58
C GLU A 151 21.00 8.82 10.84
N PHE A 152 19.87 8.16 10.58
CA PHE A 152 18.55 8.73 10.89
C PHE A 152 18.34 8.94 12.39
N ILE A 153 18.68 7.95 13.21
CA ILE A 153 18.50 8.05 14.67
C ILE A 153 19.34 9.19 15.22
N ASP A 154 20.61 9.31 14.80
CA ASP A 154 21.51 10.36 15.25
C ASP A 154 21.03 11.74 14.78
N GLY A 155 20.65 11.85 13.50
CA GLY A 155 20.11 13.08 12.91
C GLY A 155 18.84 13.55 13.59
N LEU A 156 17.85 12.67 13.78
CA LEU A 156 16.61 13.00 14.48
C LEU A 156 16.87 13.37 15.95
N THR A 157 17.75 12.64 16.63
CA THR A 157 18.13 12.93 18.02
C THR A 157 18.75 14.32 18.14
N LEU A 158 19.61 14.71 17.20
CA LEU A 158 20.21 16.04 17.16
C LEU A 158 19.15 17.13 16.93
N LEU A 159 18.23 16.93 15.98
CA LEU A 159 17.14 17.87 15.69
C LEU A 159 16.20 18.06 16.89
N VAL A 160 15.93 17.01 17.66
CA VAL A 160 15.15 17.11 18.90
C VAL A 160 15.92 17.84 19.99
N LYS A 161 17.21 17.52 20.21
CA LYS A 161 18.07 18.21 21.19
C LYS A 161 18.17 19.71 20.91
N ASN A 162 18.16 20.09 19.64
CA ASN A 162 18.24 21.49 19.19
C ASN A 162 16.86 22.17 19.08
N ASN A 163 15.77 21.52 19.50
CA ASN A 163 14.39 22.01 19.42
C ASN A 163 13.89 22.32 18.00
N VAL A 164 14.55 21.80 16.96
CA VAL A 164 14.11 21.90 15.56
C VAL A 164 12.92 20.97 15.30
N VAL A 165 12.93 19.78 15.92
CA VAL A 165 11.78 18.91 16.02
C VAL A 165 11.28 18.94 17.47
N PRO A 166 10.08 19.45 17.75
CA PRO A 166 9.59 19.53 19.12
C PRO A 166 9.29 18.13 19.67
N ILE A 167 9.54 17.90 20.96
CA ILE A 167 9.27 16.60 21.60
C ILE A 167 7.81 16.16 21.44
N SER A 168 6.86 17.11 21.41
CA SER A 168 5.44 16.83 21.16
C SER A 168 5.16 16.18 19.80
N ARG A 169 6.02 16.41 18.79
CA ARG A 169 5.94 15.76 17.46
C ARG A 169 6.44 14.32 17.55
N ILE A 170 7.43 14.05 18.38
CA ILE A 170 7.88 12.68 18.69
C ILE A 170 6.79 11.94 19.47
N ASP A 171 6.19 12.57 20.47
CA ASP A 171 5.10 11.98 21.26
C ASP A 171 3.87 11.64 20.39
N ASP A 172 3.48 12.49 19.42
CA ASP A 172 2.42 12.16 18.46
C ASP A 172 2.78 10.92 17.62
N ALA A 173 3.99 10.86 17.08
CA ALA A 173 4.47 9.73 16.27
C ALA A 173 4.43 8.43 17.07
N VAL A 174 5.07 8.42 18.23
CA VAL A 174 5.19 7.25 19.09
C VAL A 174 3.81 6.80 19.59
N LYS A 175 2.94 7.74 20.01
CA LYS A 175 1.58 7.41 20.44
C LYS A 175 0.77 6.72 19.35
N ARG A 176 0.93 7.11 18.08
CA ARG A 176 0.24 6.48 16.94
C ARG A 176 0.78 5.09 16.64
N ILE A 177 2.10 4.92 16.66
CA ILE A 177 2.75 3.61 16.47
C ILE A 177 2.30 2.65 17.58
N LEU A 178 2.41 3.07 18.84
CA LEU A 178 2.01 2.26 19.98
C LEU A 178 0.51 1.95 19.95
N ARG A 179 -0.35 2.92 19.59
CA ARG A 179 -1.79 2.67 19.42
C ARG A 179 -2.05 1.51 18.46
N VAL A 180 -1.45 1.51 17.28
CA VAL A 180 -1.66 0.42 16.31
C VAL A 180 -1.16 -0.91 16.87
N LYS A 181 0.03 -0.94 17.50
CA LYS A 181 0.58 -2.15 18.11
C LYS A 181 -0.30 -2.72 19.23
N PHE A 182 -0.85 -1.88 20.11
CA PHE A 182 -1.77 -2.31 21.16
C PHE A 182 -3.11 -2.76 20.58
N VAL A 183 -3.70 -1.99 19.66
CA VAL A 183 -4.99 -2.34 19.05
C VAL A 183 -4.93 -3.68 18.32
N MET A 184 -3.82 -4.00 17.65
CA MET A 184 -3.66 -5.27 16.95
C MET A 184 -3.27 -6.45 17.84
N GLY A 185 -3.17 -6.24 19.16
CA GLY A 185 -2.82 -7.29 20.11
C GLY A 185 -1.36 -7.75 20.03
N LEU A 186 -0.44 -6.92 19.49
CA LEU A 186 0.96 -7.32 19.29
C LEU A 186 1.71 -7.47 20.63
N PHE A 187 1.28 -6.77 21.68
CA PHE A 187 1.87 -6.92 23.02
C PHE A 187 1.42 -8.22 23.68
N GLU A 188 0.23 -8.71 23.36
CA GLU A 188 -0.33 -9.96 23.86
C GLU A 188 0.16 -11.17 23.06
N ASN A 189 0.32 -11.02 21.73
CA ASN A 189 0.75 -12.07 20.81
C ASN A 189 1.93 -11.60 19.95
N PRO A 190 3.14 -11.44 20.53
CA PRO A 190 4.30 -10.91 19.82
C PRO A 190 5.00 -11.93 18.91
N LEU A 191 4.70 -13.22 19.06
CA LEU A 191 5.34 -14.33 18.35
C LEU A 191 4.39 -14.95 17.34
N ALA A 192 4.97 -15.60 16.32
CA ALA A 192 4.21 -16.29 15.28
C ALA A 192 3.43 -17.48 15.85
N ASP A 193 2.20 -17.66 15.36
CA ASP A 193 1.40 -18.86 15.58
C ASP A 193 1.68 -19.86 14.46
N TYR A 194 2.51 -20.87 14.74
CA TYR A 194 2.86 -21.89 13.76
C TYR A 194 1.70 -22.81 13.37
N SER A 195 0.56 -22.78 14.09
CA SER A 195 -0.64 -23.52 13.68
C SER A 195 -1.27 -22.98 12.39
N LEU A 196 -0.91 -21.76 11.97
CA LEU A 196 -1.39 -21.13 10.74
C LEU A 196 -0.51 -21.42 9.51
N ALA A 197 0.56 -22.21 9.66
CA ALA A 197 1.49 -22.47 8.56
C ALA A 197 0.82 -23.18 7.36
N ASP A 198 -0.21 -23.99 7.62
CA ASP A 198 -0.99 -24.70 6.60
C ASP A 198 -1.92 -23.78 5.78
N GLN A 199 -2.14 -22.54 6.24
CA GLN A 199 -2.93 -21.54 5.50
C GLN A 199 -2.19 -21.01 4.27
N LEU A 200 -0.86 -21.12 4.23
CA LEU A 200 -0.05 -20.66 3.12
C LEU A 200 -0.30 -21.53 1.88
N GLY A 201 -0.93 -20.93 0.87
CA GLY A 201 -1.20 -21.62 -0.40
C GLY A 201 -2.23 -22.75 -0.30
N SER A 202 -3.13 -22.69 0.70
CA SER A 202 -4.22 -23.65 0.88
C SER A 202 -5.13 -23.76 -0.35
N GLN A 203 -5.82 -24.89 -0.47
CA GLN A 203 -6.68 -25.17 -1.62
C GLN A 203 -7.85 -24.18 -1.69
N GLU A 204 -8.45 -23.84 -0.54
CA GLU A 204 -9.55 -22.89 -0.44
C GLU A 204 -9.13 -21.50 -0.94
N HIS A 205 -7.91 -21.05 -0.60
CA HIS A 205 -7.38 -19.78 -1.11
C HIS A 205 -7.15 -19.82 -2.62
N ARG A 206 -6.65 -20.95 -3.16
CA ARG A 206 -6.46 -21.14 -4.61
C ARG A 206 -7.80 -21.16 -5.36
N GLU A 207 -8.86 -21.69 -4.77
CA GLU A 207 -10.20 -21.70 -5.35
C GLU A 207 -10.78 -20.29 -5.47
N ILE A 208 -10.63 -19.47 -4.42
CA ILE A 208 -11.01 -18.04 -4.46
C ILE A 208 -10.17 -17.30 -5.51
N ALA A 209 -8.86 -17.53 -5.57
CA ALA A 209 -7.99 -16.93 -6.59
C ALA A 209 -8.43 -17.33 -8.01
N ARG A 210 -8.78 -18.61 -8.22
CA ARG A 210 -9.30 -19.12 -9.49
C ARG A 210 -10.63 -18.48 -9.87
N GLU A 211 -11.51 -18.24 -8.92
CA GLU A 211 -12.75 -17.49 -9.14
C GLU A 211 -12.46 -16.03 -9.51
N ALA A 212 -11.58 -15.35 -8.78
CA ALA A 212 -11.20 -13.97 -9.04
C ALA A 212 -10.61 -13.79 -10.44
N VAL A 213 -9.69 -14.69 -10.86
CA VAL A 213 -9.13 -14.70 -12.21
C VAL A 213 -10.22 -14.90 -13.26
N ARG A 214 -11.18 -15.80 -13.04
CA ARG A 214 -12.29 -16.00 -13.98
C ARG A 214 -13.15 -14.74 -14.13
N LYS A 215 -13.41 -14.02 -13.03
CA LYS A 215 -14.23 -12.80 -13.00
C LYS A 215 -13.49 -11.56 -13.49
N SER A 216 -12.15 -11.57 -13.53
CA SER A 216 -11.35 -10.43 -14.01
C SER A 216 -11.20 -10.40 -15.53
N LEU A 217 -11.53 -11.48 -16.25
CA LEU A 217 -11.43 -11.53 -17.71
C LEU A 217 -12.41 -10.57 -18.38
N VAL A 218 -11.90 -9.73 -19.29
CA VAL A 218 -12.70 -8.83 -20.12
C VAL A 218 -12.75 -9.38 -21.55
N LEU A 219 -13.94 -9.76 -22.01
CA LEU A 219 -14.14 -10.26 -23.37
C LEU A 219 -14.18 -9.09 -24.37
N LEU A 220 -13.07 -8.87 -25.10
CA LEU A 220 -12.95 -7.78 -26.07
C LEU A 220 -13.55 -8.11 -27.44
N LYS A 221 -13.52 -9.38 -27.85
CA LYS A 221 -14.03 -9.86 -29.14
C LYS A 221 -14.45 -11.33 -29.03
N ASN A 222 -15.56 -11.71 -29.66
CA ASN A 222 -16.03 -13.09 -29.69
C ASN A 222 -16.56 -13.48 -31.08
N GLY A 223 -15.66 -13.72 -32.03
CA GLY A 223 -16.00 -13.98 -33.44
C GLY A 223 -15.77 -12.76 -34.34
N GLU A 224 -15.81 -12.99 -35.65
CA GLU A 224 -15.67 -11.94 -36.66
C GLU A 224 -16.98 -11.17 -36.89
N ASN A 225 -18.13 -11.80 -36.61
CA ASN A 225 -19.46 -11.21 -36.67
C ASN A 225 -20.30 -11.65 -35.46
N ALA A 226 -21.38 -10.91 -35.18
CA ALA A 226 -22.21 -11.11 -33.99
C ALA A 226 -22.95 -12.45 -33.97
N ASP A 227 -23.20 -13.05 -35.14
CA ASP A 227 -24.05 -14.25 -35.26
C ASP A 227 -23.28 -15.57 -35.08
N LYS A 228 -21.94 -15.53 -35.03
CA LYS A 228 -21.08 -16.72 -34.93
C LYS A 228 -20.04 -16.59 -33.82
N PRO A 229 -20.43 -16.72 -32.54
CA PRO A 229 -19.50 -16.66 -31.43
C PRO A 229 -18.53 -17.86 -31.45
N ILE A 230 -17.28 -17.60 -31.08
CA ILE A 230 -16.23 -18.63 -30.96
C ILE A 230 -16.22 -19.22 -29.54
N LEU A 231 -16.48 -18.40 -28.55
CA LEU A 231 -16.54 -18.77 -27.14
C LEU A 231 -17.99 -18.97 -26.69
N PRO A 232 -18.26 -19.98 -25.83
CA PRO A 232 -17.29 -20.91 -25.22
C PRO A 232 -16.85 -22.04 -26.16
N LEU A 233 -15.58 -22.45 -26.06
CA LEU A 233 -15.05 -23.58 -26.84
C LEU A 233 -15.63 -24.92 -26.35
N PRO A 234 -15.86 -25.89 -27.26
CA PRO A 234 -16.29 -27.23 -26.87
C PRO A 234 -15.16 -27.95 -26.13
N LYS A 235 -15.50 -28.60 -25.00
CA LYS A 235 -14.54 -29.43 -24.25
C LYS A 235 -14.09 -30.69 -25.02
N LYS A 236 -14.88 -31.12 -26.01
CA LYS A 236 -14.58 -32.26 -26.89
C LYS A 236 -14.18 -31.74 -28.27
N ALA A 237 -12.94 -32.00 -28.65
CA ALA A 237 -12.38 -31.71 -29.97
C ALA A 237 -11.39 -32.83 -30.34
N SER A 238 -11.18 -33.06 -31.63
CA SER A 238 -10.22 -34.07 -32.11
C SER A 238 -8.78 -33.70 -31.78
N LYS A 239 -8.45 -32.40 -31.87
CA LYS A 239 -7.15 -31.84 -31.53
C LYS A 239 -7.28 -30.35 -31.23
N VAL A 240 -6.56 -29.85 -30.23
CA VAL A 240 -6.47 -28.43 -29.88
C VAL A 240 -5.00 -28.04 -29.87
N LEU A 241 -4.70 -26.82 -30.34
CA LEU A 241 -3.38 -26.20 -30.24
C LEU A 241 -3.42 -25.15 -29.13
N VAL A 242 -2.42 -25.20 -28.25
CA VAL A 242 -2.11 -24.15 -27.27
C VAL A 242 -0.75 -23.57 -27.68
N ALA A 243 -0.66 -22.26 -27.86
CA ALA A 243 0.54 -21.59 -28.37
C ALA A 243 0.69 -20.18 -27.77
N GLY A 244 1.89 -19.62 -27.89
CA GLY A 244 2.25 -18.29 -27.38
C GLY A 244 3.18 -18.35 -26.16
N SER A 245 3.96 -17.28 -25.96
CA SER A 245 5.01 -17.22 -24.94
C SER A 245 4.51 -17.31 -23.49
N HIS A 246 3.23 -17.01 -23.24
CA HIS A 246 2.63 -17.00 -21.90
C HIS A 246 1.82 -18.28 -21.60
N ALA A 247 1.66 -19.17 -22.59
CA ALA A 247 0.79 -20.33 -22.47
C ALA A 247 1.24 -21.32 -21.40
N ASP A 248 2.55 -21.43 -21.18
CA ASP A 248 3.18 -22.28 -20.15
C ASP A 248 4.31 -21.52 -19.45
N ASN A 249 3.98 -20.37 -18.86
CA ASN A 249 4.93 -19.57 -18.09
C ASN A 249 4.22 -18.90 -16.91
N LEU A 250 4.33 -19.50 -15.73
CA LEU A 250 3.64 -19.05 -14.53
C LEU A 250 4.16 -17.70 -14.05
N GLY A 251 5.47 -17.47 -14.09
CA GLY A 251 6.05 -16.17 -13.76
C GLY A 251 5.44 -15.02 -14.57
N TYR A 252 5.25 -15.22 -15.89
CA TYR A 252 4.59 -14.22 -16.74
C TYR A 252 3.10 -14.06 -16.46
N GLN A 253 2.40 -15.13 -16.08
CA GLN A 253 0.98 -15.05 -15.70
C GLN A 253 0.78 -14.31 -14.37
N CYS A 254 1.75 -14.35 -13.46
CA CYS A 254 1.70 -13.64 -12.18
C CYS A 254 2.13 -12.17 -12.28
N GLY A 255 3.16 -11.85 -13.08
CA GLY A 255 3.67 -10.50 -13.25
C GLY A 255 4.61 -10.03 -12.11
N GLY A 256 4.75 -8.70 -11.96
CA GLY A 256 5.59 -8.09 -10.92
C GLY A 256 5.07 -8.35 -9.49
N TRP A 257 5.90 -8.09 -8.48
CA TRP A 257 5.57 -8.35 -7.06
C TRP A 257 5.18 -9.81 -6.75
N THR A 258 5.76 -10.77 -7.48
CA THR A 258 5.57 -12.21 -7.24
C THR A 258 6.93 -12.88 -7.08
N ILE A 259 7.22 -13.42 -5.89
CA ILE A 259 8.54 -13.93 -5.44
C ILE A 259 9.61 -12.83 -5.41
N GLU A 260 9.87 -12.18 -6.55
CA GLU A 260 10.85 -11.11 -6.74
C GLU A 260 10.17 -9.76 -7.00
N TRP A 261 10.89 -8.66 -6.75
CA TRP A 261 10.37 -7.29 -6.92
C TRP A 261 9.82 -7.03 -8.33
N GLN A 262 10.61 -7.34 -9.36
CA GLN A 262 10.23 -7.19 -10.78
C GLN A 262 9.47 -8.42 -11.33
N GLY A 263 9.19 -9.41 -10.49
CA GLY A 263 8.71 -10.71 -10.92
C GLY A 263 9.81 -11.55 -11.57
N LEU A 264 9.41 -12.63 -12.25
CA LEU A 264 10.31 -13.62 -12.83
C LEU A 264 9.70 -14.29 -14.06
N SER A 265 10.51 -15.06 -14.79
CA SER A 265 10.06 -15.95 -15.86
C SER A 265 10.18 -17.41 -15.46
N GLY A 266 9.30 -18.26 -16.00
CA GLY A 266 9.37 -19.71 -15.89
C GLY A 266 8.48 -20.30 -14.80
N ASN A 267 8.61 -21.61 -14.58
CA ASN A 267 7.69 -22.41 -13.77
C ASN A 267 8.33 -23.01 -12.50
N ASN A 268 9.64 -22.82 -12.29
CA ASN A 268 10.39 -23.63 -11.32
C ASN A 268 10.37 -23.11 -9.88
N ILE A 269 9.95 -21.86 -9.65
CA ILE A 269 10.07 -21.19 -8.34
C ILE A 269 8.72 -20.72 -7.77
N THR A 270 7.61 -21.08 -8.42
CA THR A 270 6.25 -20.82 -7.93
C THR A 270 5.29 -21.91 -8.39
N SER A 271 4.17 -22.07 -7.70
CA SER A 271 3.14 -23.08 -7.99
C SER A 271 1.81 -22.41 -8.35
N GLY A 272 1.21 -22.84 -9.46
CA GLY A 272 -0.03 -22.25 -9.99
C GLY A 272 -1.27 -22.57 -9.16
N ILE A 273 -2.40 -21.99 -9.53
CA ILE A 273 -3.71 -22.21 -8.88
C ILE A 273 -4.39 -23.54 -9.28
N HIS A 274 -3.62 -24.49 -9.82
CA HIS A 274 -4.07 -25.77 -10.35
C HIS A 274 -3.52 -26.94 -9.55
#